data_AF-A0AAW1WYA6-F1
#
_entry.id   AF-A0AAW1WYA6-F1
#
_cell.length_a   1.000
_cell.length_b   1.000
_cell.length_c   1.000
_cell.angle_alpha   90.00
_cell.angle_beta   90.00
_cell.angle_gamma   90.00
#
_symmetry.space_group_name_H-M   'P 1'
#
loop_
_entity.id
_entity.type
_entity.pdbx_description
1 polymer ?
#
loop_
_entity_poly.entity_id
_entity_poly.type
_entity_poly.pdbx_seq_one_letter_code
_entity_poly.pdbx_strand_id
1 'polypeptide(L)'
;MSDQTLHIAMYPWFAMGHLTPFLHISNKLAERGHRISFFLPLKTQSKLYHYNLHPHLITFIPLEVPHVDGLPLGAETTADVPFPSQSLFATAMDLTRPQIEQSLRKLNPNFVFFDVSYWLPELLRQLGNNIKSLHYCIVSPVTVGYLLSPERKLTAKPLVDSDYKEAP
;
A
#
# COMPACT_ATOMS: atom_id res chain seq x y z
N MET A 1 -22.18 17.46 -18.20
CA MET A 1 -20.99 17.97 -17.49
C MET A 1 -19.84 17.12 -17.96
N SER A 2 -18.75 17.68 -18.50
CA SER A 2 -17.58 16.87 -18.82
C SER A 2 -17.01 16.34 -17.51
N ASP A 3 -17.24 15.06 -17.19
CA ASP A 3 -16.60 14.45 -16.03
C ASP A 3 -15.09 14.58 -16.22
N GLN A 4 -14.46 15.31 -15.31
CA GLN A 4 -13.02 15.54 -15.36
C GLN A 4 -12.31 14.20 -15.09
N THR A 5 -11.60 13.68 -16.09
CA THR A 5 -10.78 12.48 -15.93
C THR A 5 -9.68 12.74 -14.92
N LEU A 6 -9.74 12.06 -13.79
CA LEU A 6 -8.68 12.05 -12.78
C LEU A 6 -7.62 11.00 -13.12
N HIS A 7 -6.36 11.31 -12.81
CA HIS A 7 -5.28 10.34 -12.71
C HIS A 7 -5.00 10.03 -11.24
N ILE A 8 -5.12 8.77 -10.86
CA ILE A 8 -5.03 8.30 -9.49
C ILE A 8 -3.93 7.24 -9.40
N ALA A 9 -3.00 7.40 -8.47
CA ALA A 9 -2.03 6.37 -8.16
C ALA A 9 -2.47 5.55 -6.94
N MET A 10 -2.17 4.26 -6.95
CA MET A 10 -2.48 3.31 -5.87
C MET A 10 -1.18 2.76 -5.31
N TYR A 11 -0.93 2.96 -4.02
CA TYR A 11 0.23 2.40 -3.32
C TYR A 11 -0.23 1.68 -2.03
N PRO A 12 -0.77 0.45 -2.17
CA PRO A 12 -1.20 -0.36 -1.04
C PRO A 12 -0.05 -1.06 -0.34
N TRP A 13 -0.30 -1.52 0.89
CA TRP A 13 0.51 -2.54 1.54
C TRP A 13 0.62 -3.81 0.67
N PHE A 14 1.82 -4.39 0.57
CA PHE A 14 2.08 -5.57 -0.29
C PHE A 14 1.67 -6.89 0.38
N ALA A 15 0.40 -6.95 0.73
CA ALA A 15 -0.32 -8.16 1.11
C ALA A 15 -1.49 -8.36 0.15
N MET A 16 -1.81 -9.60 -0.23
CA MET A 16 -2.95 -9.86 -1.12
C MET A 16 -4.27 -9.31 -0.58
N GLY A 17 -4.46 -9.35 0.75
CA GLY A 17 -5.63 -8.76 1.42
C GLY A 17 -5.78 -7.24 1.22
N HIS A 18 -4.71 -6.53 0.84
CA HIS A 18 -4.73 -5.10 0.55
C HIS A 18 -4.70 -4.84 -0.97
N LEU A 19 -3.88 -5.58 -1.71
CA LEU A 19 -3.80 -5.48 -3.17
C LEU A 19 -5.15 -5.72 -3.87
N THR A 20 -5.89 -6.75 -3.44
CA THR A 20 -7.19 -7.10 -4.02
C THR A 20 -8.25 -5.99 -3.87
N PRO A 21 -8.57 -5.46 -2.67
CA PRO A 21 -9.55 -4.38 -2.54
C PRO A 21 -9.08 -3.07 -3.19
N PHE A 22 -7.78 -2.78 -3.22
CA PHE A 22 -7.26 -1.65 -4.00
C PHE A 22 -7.53 -1.83 -5.51
N LEU A 23 -7.36 -3.05 -6.05
CA LEU A 23 -7.68 -3.32 -7.45
C LEU A 23 -9.18 -3.25 -7.71
N HIS A 24 -10.01 -3.69 -6.77
CA HIS A 24 -11.47 -3.54 -6.87
C HIS A 24 -11.89 -2.07 -6.99
N ILE A 25 -11.39 -1.19 -6.11
CA ILE A 25 -11.72 0.24 -6.21
C ILE A 25 -11.11 0.86 -7.48
N SER A 26 -9.92 0.42 -7.89
CA SER A 26 -9.29 0.83 -9.16
C SER A 26 -10.18 0.52 -10.35
N ASN A 27 -10.75 -0.69 -10.43
CA ASN A 27 -11.70 -1.07 -11.46
C ASN A 27 -12.95 -0.18 -11.43
N LYS A 28 -13.50 0.12 -10.24
CA LYS A 28 -14.67 1.00 -10.11
C LYS A 28 -14.42 2.46 -10.48
N LEU A 29 -13.20 2.95 -10.29
CA LEU A 29 -12.79 4.28 -10.72
C LEU A 29 -12.53 4.31 -12.24
N ALA A 30 -11.91 3.27 -12.78
CA ALA A 30 -11.68 3.12 -14.22
C ALA A 30 -13.00 2.94 -15.01
N GLU A 31 -13.99 2.22 -14.47
CA GLU A 31 -15.35 2.12 -15.02
C GLU A 31 -16.01 3.51 -15.21
N ARG A 32 -15.61 4.51 -14.41
CA ARG A 32 -16.04 5.90 -14.51
C ARG A 32 -15.12 6.79 -15.37
N GLY A 33 -14.18 6.18 -16.10
CA GLY A 33 -13.28 6.88 -17.02
C GLY A 33 -12.04 7.50 -16.38
N HIS A 34 -11.70 7.16 -15.12
CA HIS A 34 -10.47 7.64 -14.47
C HIS A 34 -9.25 6.76 -14.83
N ARG A 35 -8.08 7.37 -14.95
CA ARG A 35 -6.80 6.67 -15.17
C ARG A 35 -6.19 6.24 -13.85
N ILE A 36 -5.72 4.99 -13.77
CA ILE A 36 -5.10 4.40 -12.60
C ILE A 36 -3.65 4.01 -12.89
N SER A 37 -2.75 4.40 -12.00
CA SER A 37 -1.39 3.88 -11.90
C SER A 37 -1.26 3.03 -10.64
N PHE A 38 -1.16 1.73 -10.79
CA PHE A 38 -1.19 0.79 -9.66
C PHE A 38 0.21 0.29 -9.35
N PHE A 39 0.76 0.69 -8.21
CA PHE A 39 2.06 0.22 -7.74
C PHE A 39 1.94 -1.15 -7.06
N LEU A 40 2.85 -2.06 -7.41
CA LEU A 40 2.86 -3.43 -6.88
C LEU A 40 4.23 -4.08 -7.09
N PRO A 41 4.58 -5.15 -6.35
CA PRO A 41 5.80 -5.90 -6.59
C PRO A 41 5.83 -6.55 -7.98
N LEU A 42 7.01 -6.58 -8.58
CA LEU A 42 7.25 -7.10 -9.94
C LEU A 42 6.68 -8.51 -10.16
N LYS A 43 6.99 -9.48 -9.28
CA LYS A 43 6.54 -10.89 -9.46
C LYS A 43 5.08 -11.09 -9.06
N THR A 44 4.51 -10.15 -8.32
CA THR A 44 3.10 -10.19 -7.89
C THR A 44 2.15 -9.77 -9.01
N GLN A 45 2.65 -9.05 -10.02
CA GLN A 45 1.85 -8.56 -11.15
C GLN A 45 1.05 -9.66 -11.86
N SER A 46 1.65 -10.83 -12.08
CA SER A 46 0.98 -11.96 -12.75
C SER A 46 -0.25 -12.45 -11.98
N LYS A 47 -0.24 -12.38 -10.65
CA LYS A 47 -1.36 -12.78 -9.77
C LYS A 47 -2.56 -11.86 -9.90
N LEU A 48 -2.35 -10.60 -10.31
CA LEU A 48 -3.39 -9.57 -10.40
C LEU A 48 -3.83 -9.28 -11.84
N TYR A 49 -3.05 -9.71 -12.83
CA TYR A 49 -3.24 -9.36 -14.24
C TYR A 49 -4.67 -9.63 -14.75
N HIS A 50 -5.20 -10.83 -14.50
CA HIS A 50 -6.54 -11.22 -14.94
C HIS A 50 -7.69 -10.49 -14.23
N TYR A 51 -7.41 -9.80 -13.12
CA TYR A 51 -8.40 -9.07 -12.35
C TYR A 51 -8.43 -7.56 -12.69
N ASN A 52 -7.54 -7.10 -13.57
CA ASN A 52 -7.64 -5.77 -14.18
C ASN A 52 -8.71 -5.80 -15.29
N LEU A 53 -9.87 -5.23 -15.01
CA LEU A 53 -11.02 -5.23 -15.94
C LEU A 53 -10.94 -4.09 -16.96
N HIS A 54 -10.02 -3.14 -16.77
CA HIS A 54 -9.89 -1.95 -17.61
C HIS A 54 -8.41 -1.70 -17.98
N PRO A 55 -7.76 -2.59 -18.75
CA PRO A 55 -6.32 -2.49 -19.04
C PRO A 55 -5.93 -1.23 -19.84
N HIS A 56 -6.89 -0.57 -20.48
CA HIS A 56 -6.69 0.70 -21.18
C HIS A 56 -6.66 1.92 -20.23
N LEU A 57 -7.13 1.76 -18.99
CA LEU A 57 -7.17 2.81 -17.96
C LEU A 57 -6.33 2.49 -16.73
N ILE A 58 -6.08 1.21 -16.44
CA ILE A 58 -5.29 0.76 -15.30
C ILE A 58 -3.95 0.23 -15.79
N THR A 59 -2.88 0.94 -15.43
CA THR A 59 -1.50 0.54 -15.69
C THR A 59 -0.86 0.03 -14.42
N PHE A 60 -0.37 -1.20 -14.45
CA PHE A 60 0.44 -1.78 -13.38
C PHE A 60 1.88 -1.26 -13.48
N ILE A 61 2.40 -0.74 -12.38
CA ILE A 61 3.74 -0.17 -12.26
C ILE A 61 4.53 -1.06 -11.31
N PRO A 62 5.39 -1.95 -11.84
CA PRO A 62 6.17 -2.85 -11.01
C PRO A 62 7.19 -2.08 -10.19
N LEU A 63 7.39 -2.54 -8.96
CA LEU A 63 8.39 -2.04 -8.03
C LEU A 63 9.32 -3.18 -7.62
N GLU A 64 10.59 -2.84 -7.45
CA GLU A 64 11.55 -3.71 -6.77
C GLU A 64 11.41 -3.49 -5.27
N VAL A 65 11.16 -4.57 -4.51
CA VAL A 65 11.15 -4.49 -3.04
C VAL A 65 12.60 -4.65 -2.56
N PRO A 66 13.20 -3.60 -1.94
CA PRO A 66 14.58 -3.68 -1.48
C PRO A 66 14.75 -4.78 -0.43
N HIS A 67 15.86 -5.49 -0.51
CA HIS A 67 16.19 -6.50 0.49
C HIS A 67 16.56 -5.84 1.83
N VAL A 68 16.14 -6.47 2.92
CA VAL A 68 16.49 -6.10 4.30
C VAL A 68 17.01 -7.36 4.99
N ASP A 69 18.12 -7.22 5.72
CA ASP A 69 18.72 -8.33 6.46
C ASP A 69 17.70 -8.97 7.41
N GLY A 70 17.65 -10.31 7.40
CA GLY A 70 16.68 -11.10 8.15
C GLY A 70 15.41 -11.45 7.39
N LEU A 71 15.21 -10.92 6.17
CA LEU A 71 14.17 -11.39 5.25
C LEU A 71 14.70 -12.50 4.33
N PRO A 72 13.85 -13.42 3.84
CA PRO A 72 14.20 -14.30 2.74
C PRO A 72 14.58 -13.52 1.48
N LEU A 73 15.53 -14.04 0.70
CA LEU A 73 15.95 -13.41 -0.55
C LEU A 73 14.79 -13.37 -1.54
N GLY A 74 14.53 -12.17 -2.08
CA GLY A 74 13.47 -11.97 -3.08
C GLY A 74 12.05 -11.97 -2.53
N ALA A 75 11.87 -11.81 -1.21
CA ALA A 75 10.59 -11.56 -0.60
C ALA A 75 9.97 -10.25 -1.13
N GLU A 76 8.74 -10.33 -1.64
CA GLU A 76 8.04 -9.21 -2.28
C GLU A 76 6.68 -8.93 -1.65
N THR A 77 6.15 -9.87 -0.88
CA THR A 77 4.85 -9.78 -0.22
C THR A 77 4.91 -10.31 1.20
N THR A 78 3.91 -9.98 2.01
CA THR A 78 3.78 -10.54 3.37
C THR A 78 3.62 -12.06 3.38
N ALA A 79 3.28 -12.70 2.26
CA ALA A 79 3.19 -14.15 2.16
C ALA A 79 4.57 -14.83 2.08
N ASP A 80 5.61 -14.07 1.74
CA ASP A 80 6.98 -14.57 1.60
C ASP A 80 7.76 -14.53 2.92
N VAL A 81 7.17 -13.98 3.99
CA VAL A 81 7.82 -13.75 5.29
C VAL A 81 6.97 -14.29 6.44
N PRO A 82 7.60 -14.81 7.52
CA PRO A 82 6.86 -15.21 8.72
C PRO A 82 6.34 -13.97 9.47
N PHE A 83 5.28 -14.13 10.25
CA PHE A 83 4.63 -13.03 10.98
C PHE A 83 5.59 -12.17 11.84
N PRO A 84 6.54 -12.75 12.60
CA PRO A 84 7.50 -11.97 13.39
C PRO A 84 8.40 -11.06 12.55
N SER A 85 8.59 -11.35 11.26
CA SER A 85 9.42 -10.56 10.34
C SER A 85 8.64 -9.47 9.58
N GLN A 86 7.36 -9.24 9.90
CA GLN A 86 6.56 -8.21 9.23
C GLN A 86 7.08 -6.79 9.46
N SER A 87 7.72 -6.52 10.60
CA SER A 87 8.37 -5.22 10.86
C SER A 87 9.54 -4.98 9.91
N LEU A 88 10.36 -6.00 9.64
CA LEU A 88 11.43 -5.94 8.64
C LEU A 88 10.86 -5.77 7.23
N PHE A 89 9.74 -6.43 6.92
CA PHE A 89 9.05 -6.23 5.64
C PHE A 89 8.47 -4.81 5.51
N ALA A 90 7.99 -4.21 6.60
CA ALA A 90 7.59 -2.80 6.61
C ALA A 90 8.79 -1.87 6.32
N THR A 91 9.97 -2.16 6.87
CA THR A 91 11.21 -1.45 6.52
C THR A 91 11.52 -1.59 5.02
N ALA A 92 11.39 -2.79 4.45
CA ALA A 92 11.59 -3.00 3.01
C ALA A 92 10.62 -2.16 2.17
N MET A 93 9.35 -2.08 2.59
CA MET A 93 8.36 -1.20 1.97
C MET A 93 8.75 0.28 2.05
N ASP A 94 9.21 0.76 3.20
CA ASP A 94 9.64 2.16 3.36
C ASP A 94 10.83 2.50 2.46
N LEU A 95 11.73 1.54 2.21
CA LEU A 95 12.86 1.70 1.28
C LEU A 95 12.42 1.80 -0.19
N THR A 96 11.16 1.54 -0.54
CA THR A 96 10.63 1.82 -1.89
C THR A 96 10.38 3.32 -2.15
N ARG A 97 10.46 4.17 -1.11
CA ARG A 97 10.21 5.61 -1.20
C ARG A 97 10.90 6.30 -2.38
N PRO A 98 12.19 6.07 -2.72
CA PRO A 98 12.82 6.72 -3.87
C PRO A 98 12.19 6.32 -5.22
N GLN A 99 11.79 5.06 -5.38
CA GLN A 99 11.11 4.58 -6.60
C GLN A 99 9.73 5.22 -6.74
N ILE A 100 9.00 5.31 -5.62
CA ILE A 100 7.70 5.98 -5.55
C ILE A 100 7.83 7.47 -5.88
N GLU A 101 8.79 8.16 -5.26
CA GLU A 101 9.06 9.57 -5.54
C GLU A 101 9.35 9.81 -7.03
N GLN A 102 10.27 9.03 -7.60
CA GLN A 102 10.63 9.15 -9.01
C GLN A 102 9.43 8.92 -9.93
N SER A 103 8.62 7.90 -9.62
CA SER A 103 7.42 7.57 -10.39
C SER A 103 6.37 8.68 -10.28
N LEU A 104 6.11 9.19 -9.08
CA LEU A 104 5.13 10.26 -8.86
C LEU A 104 5.52 11.58 -9.51
N ARG A 105 6.82 11.91 -9.56
CA ARG A 105 7.31 13.09 -10.32
C ARG A 105 7.00 12.99 -11.81
N LYS A 106 7.11 11.79 -12.39
CA LYS A 106 6.84 11.54 -13.81
C LYS A 106 5.34 11.46 -14.11
N LEU A 107 4.60 10.75 -13.26
CA LEU A 107 3.17 10.49 -13.44
C LEU A 107 2.33 11.73 -13.15
N ASN A 108 2.73 12.53 -12.16
CA ASN A 108 2.01 13.71 -11.69
C ASN A 108 0.49 13.49 -11.48
N PRO A 109 0.07 12.46 -10.72
CA PRO A 109 -1.34 12.15 -10.54
C PRO A 109 -2.06 13.22 -9.71
N ASN A 110 -3.39 13.26 -9.78
CA ASN A 110 -4.21 14.13 -8.93
C ASN A 110 -4.28 13.61 -7.48
N PHE A 111 -4.35 12.28 -7.32
CA PHE A 111 -4.48 11.62 -6.02
C PHE A 111 -3.52 10.44 -5.89
N VAL A 112 -3.09 10.15 -4.66
CA VAL A 112 -2.42 8.89 -4.31
C VAL A 112 -3.16 8.24 -3.15
N PHE A 113 -3.69 7.05 -3.40
CA PHE A 113 -4.35 6.20 -2.41
C PHE A 113 -3.30 5.33 -1.72
N PHE A 114 -3.36 5.24 -0.39
CA PHE A 114 -2.44 4.44 0.43
C PHE A 114 -3.10 4.01 1.73
N ASP A 115 -2.51 3.06 2.46
CA ASP A 115 -3.11 2.50 3.69
C ASP A 115 -2.15 2.39 4.88
N VAL A 116 -0.86 2.11 4.67
CA VAL A 116 0.11 1.87 5.76
C VAL A 116 1.26 2.89 5.76
N SER A 117 1.78 3.27 4.61
CA SER A 117 3.02 4.05 4.50
C SER A 117 2.89 5.49 5.01
N TYR A 118 3.29 5.69 6.28
CA TYR A 118 3.16 6.96 7.01
C TYR A 118 3.95 8.11 6.38
N TRP A 119 5.03 7.83 5.64
CA TRP A 119 5.89 8.83 5.01
C TRP A 119 5.28 9.42 3.73
N LEU A 120 4.25 8.79 3.16
CA LEU A 120 3.74 9.17 1.86
C LEU A 120 3.11 10.59 1.85
N PRO A 121 2.24 10.98 2.80
CA PRO A 121 1.70 12.35 2.82
C PRO A 121 2.78 13.43 2.87
N GLU A 122 3.84 13.22 3.65
CA GLU A 122 4.96 14.15 3.73
C GLU A 122 5.72 14.22 2.41
N LEU A 123 5.97 13.07 1.77
CA LEU A 123 6.57 13.04 0.44
C LEU A 123 5.75 13.86 -0.57
N LEU A 124 4.43 13.67 -0.62
CA LEU A 124 3.57 14.40 -1.57
C LEU A 124 3.61 15.92 -1.34
N ARG A 125 3.69 16.35 -0.08
CA ARG A 125 3.85 17.76 0.29
C ARG A 125 5.17 18.32 -0.24
N GLN A 126 6.26 17.57 -0.14
CA GLN A 126 7.58 17.96 -0.64
C GLN A 126 7.64 18.05 -2.17
N LEU A 127 6.83 17.25 -2.87
CA LEU A 127 6.76 17.30 -4.33
C LEU A 127 6.17 18.60 -4.88
N GLY A 128 5.39 19.36 -4.10
CA GLY A 128 4.87 20.67 -4.49
C GLY A 128 3.82 20.68 -5.61
N ASN A 129 3.49 19.51 -6.18
CA ASN A 129 2.67 19.37 -7.39
C ASN A 129 1.15 19.33 -7.15
N ASN A 130 0.66 19.79 -5.99
CA ASN A 130 -0.76 19.72 -5.59
C ASN A 130 -1.37 18.30 -5.66
N ILE A 131 -0.55 17.27 -5.44
CA ILE A 131 -0.98 15.87 -5.37
C ILE A 131 -1.62 15.64 -4.00
N LYS A 132 -2.85 15.13 -3.97
CA LYS A 132 -3.57 14.86 -2.72
C LYS A 132 -3.34 13.44 -2.25
N SER A 133 -3.00 13.25 -0.98
CA SER A 133 -2.99 11.93 -0.34
C SER A 133 -4.41 11.53 0.06
N LEU A 134 -4.75 10.25 -0.10
CA LEU A 134 -6.01 9.67 0.37
C LEU A 134 -5.72 8.36 1.11
N HIS A 135 -6.04 8.34 2.41
CA HIS A 135 -5.92 7.12 3.22
C HIS A 135 -7.11 6.20 2.95
N TYR A 136 -6.86 5.04 2.35
CA TYR A 136 -7.86 4.03 2.05
C TYR A 136 -7.72 2.85 3.01
N CYS A 137 -8.49 2.90 4.11
CA CYS A 137 -8.52 1.83 5.08
C CYS A 137 -9.43 0.69 4.62
N ILE A 138 -8.85 -0.48 4.38
CA ILE A 138 -9.58 -1.72 4.01
C ILE A 138 -10.20 -2.44 5.22
N VAL A 139 -9.88 -1.98 6.43
CA VAL A 139 -10.34 -2.56 7.69
C VAL A 139 -11.63 -1.87 8.14
N SER A 140 -12.57 -2.64 8.67
CA SER A 140 -13.86 -2.08 9.09
C SER A 140 -13.69 -1.00 10.19
N PRO A 141 -14.51 0.06 10.21
CA PRO A 141 -14.47 1.06 11.28
C PRO A 141 -14.68 0.46 12.68
N VAL A 142 -15.45 -0.62 12.78
CA VAL A 142 -15.66 -1.36 14.04
C VAL A 142 -14.35 -1.99 14.52
N THR A 143 -13.63 -2.66 13.62
CA THR A 143 -12.33 -3.26 13.93
C THR A 143 -11.30 -2.19 14.29
N VAL A 144 -11.26 -1.08 13.55
CA VAL A 144 -10.37 0.06 13.85
C VAL A 144 -10.69 0.63 15.23
N GLY A 145 -11.96 0.90 15.53
CA GLY A 145 -12.41 1.38 16.84
C GLY A 145 -12.09 0.39 17.96
N TYR A 146 -12.19 -0.92 17.69
CA TYR A 146 -11.86 -1.96 18.66
C TYR A 146 -10.34 -2.07 18.92
N LEU A 147 -9.50 -2.07 17.89
CA LEU A 147 -8.06 -2.30 18.04
C LEU A 147 -7.28 -1.04 18.44
N LEU A 148 -7.74 0.15 18.01
CA LEU A 148 -6.99 1.40 18.18
C LEU A 148 -7.55 2.30 19.29
N SER A 149 -8.67 1.94 19.93
CA SER A 149 -9.24 2.69 21.06
C SER A 149 -8.23 2.77 22.22
N PRO A 150 -7.82 3.99 22.62
CA PRO A 150 -6.90 4.19 23.75
C PRO A 150 -7.42 3.58 25.06
N GLU A 151 -8.74 3.55 25.25
CA GLU A 151 -9.42 3.01 26.44
C GLU A 151 -9.14 1.51 26.64
N ARG A 152 -8.83 0.79 25.55
CA ARG A 152 -8.45 -0.63 25.62
C ARG A 152 -6.99 -0.87 25.97
N LYS A 153 -6.15 0.17 25.95
CA LYS A 153 -4.73 0.09 26.37
C LYS A 153 -4.53 0.24 27.87
N LEU A 154 -5.60 0.53 28.64
CA LEU A 154 -5.50 0.79 30.08
C LEU A 154 -5.10 -0.43 30.93
N THR A 155 -5.31 -1.65 30.42
CA THR A 155 -4.96 -2.90 31.13
C THR A 155 -3.89 -3.73 30.43
N ALA A 156 -3.36 -3.26 29.30
CA ALA A 156 -2.32 -3.96 28.56
C ALA A 156 -0.99 -3.78 29.30
N LYS A 157 -0.42 -4.88 29.83
CA LYS A 157 0.99 -4.86 30.25
C LYS A 157 1.85 -4.48 29.02
N PRO A 158 2.90 -3.66 29.20
CA PRO A 158 3.87 -3.45 28.13
C PRO A 158 4.39 -4.83 27.69
N LEU A 159 4.29 -5.13 26.40
CA LEU A 159 4.85 -6.35 25.84
C LEU A 159 6.37 -6.28 26.03
N VAL A 160 6.93 -7.31 26.67
CA VAL A 160 8.37 -7.47 26.85
C VAL A 160 8.92 -8.41 25.78
N ASP A 161 10.23 -8.33 25.49
CA ASP A 161 10.87 -9.11 24.42
C ASP A 161 10.63 -10.63 24.49
N SER A 162 10.30 -11.16 25.67
CA SER A 162 9.92 -12.57 25.84
C SER A 162 8.56 -12.91 25.22
N ASP A 163 7.62 -11.96 25.20
CA ASP A 163 6.25 -12.19 24.76
C ASP A 163 6.16 -12.39 23.23
N TYR A 164 7.18 -11.97 22.49
CA TYR A 164 7.27 -12.15 21.04
C TYR A 164 7.99 -13.45 20.62
N LYS A 165 8.53 -14.21 21.57
CA LYS A 165 9.29 -15.44 21.31
C LYS A 165 8.45 -16.71 21.41
N GLU A 166 7.25 -16.63 21.95
CA GLU A 166 6.33 -17.76 21.99
C GLU A 166 5.38 -17.70 20.79
N ALA A 167 5.28 -18.82 20.08
CA ALA A 167 4.21 -19.01 19.10
C ALA A 167 2.87 -19.12 19.85
N PRO A 168 1.75 -18.65 19.25
CA PRO A 168 0.43 -18.69 19.89
C PRO A 168 -0.04 -20.11 20.23
#